data_AF-A0A239KV02-F1
#
_entry.id   AF-A0A239KV02-F1
#
_cell.length_a   1.000
_cell.length_b   1.000
_cell.length_c   1.000
_cell.angle_alpha   90.00
_cell.angle_beta   90.00
_cell.angle_gamma   90.00
#
_symmetry.space_group_name_H-M   'P 1'
#
loop_
_entity.id
_entity.type
_entity.pdbx_description
1 polymer ?
#
loop_
_entity_poly.entity_id
_entity_poly.type
_entity_poly.pdbx_seq_one_letter_code
_entity_poly.pdbx_strand_id
1 'polypeptide(L)' 'MTPPQYEGFVRMPDAEFEAILARAAEKGAKRALADVGLDGEEAALDIRDLRSLYWMAFGWCAAPPCKPPSA' A
#
# COMPACT_ATOMS: atom_id res chain seq x y z
N MET A 1 13.86 33.60 -12.65
CA MET A 1 15.16 33.02 -12.27
C MET A 1 15.26 31.66 -12.94
N THR A 2 16.26 31.45 -13.79
CA THR A 2 16.49 30.15 -14.42
C THR A 2 17.24 29.27 -13.43
N PRO A 3 16.76 28.07 -13.08
CA PRO A 3 17.44 27.21 -12.14
C PRO A 3 18.79 26.74 -12.72
N PRO A 4 19.82 26.56 -11.88
CA PRO A 4 21.15 26.16 -12.33
C PRO A 4 21.10 24.79 -13.01
N GLN A 5 21.62 24.73 -14.23
CA GLN A 5 21.65 23.51 -15.04
C GLN A 5 23.06 22.92 -15.04
N TYR A 6 23.15 21.59 -14.93
CA TYR A 6 24.38 20.82 -15.13
C TYR A 6 24.10 19.78 -16.20
N GLU A 7 24.78 19.86 -17.35
CA GLU A 7 24.68 18.86 -18.44
C GLU A 7 23.23 18.53 -18.88
N GLY A 8 22.32 19.51 -18.85
CA GLY A 8 20.90 19.33 -19.20
C GLY A 8 20.01 18.85 -18.05
N PHE A 9 20.58 18.59 -16.87
CA PHE A 9 19.85 18.31 -15.63
C PHE A 9 19.66 19.59 -14.81
N VAL A 10 18.51 19.70 -14.14
CA VAL A 10 18.24 20.77 -13.19
C VAL A 10 18.90 20.40 -11.85
N ARG A 11 19.79 21.24 -11.33
CA ARG A 11 20.28 21.06 -9.94
C ARG A 11 19.23 21.59 -8.99
N MET A 12 18.78 20.72 -8.08
CA MET A 12 17.93 21.09 -6.96
C MET A 12 18.50 20.57 -5.64
N PRO A 13 18.11 21.14 -4.49
CA PRO A 13 18.48 20.62 -3.18
C PRO A 13 17.92 19.21 -2.97
N ASP A 14 18.68 18.33 -2.31
CA ASP A 14 18.30 16.93 -2.08
C ASP A 14 16.94 16.80 -1.38
N ALA A 15 16.69 17.65 -0.37
CA ALA A 15 15.40 17.65 0.34
C ALA A 15 14.20 17.98 -0.57
N GLU A 16 14.38 18.85 -1.57
CA GLU A 16 13.33 19.18 -2.52
C GLU A 16 13.12 18.03 -3.51
N PHE A 17 14.20 17.40 -3.95
CA PHE A 17 14.15 16.23 -4.81
C PHE A 17 13.45 15.04 -4.14
N GLU A 18 13.84 14.72 -2.90
CA GLU A 18 13.22 13.68 -2.08
C GLU A 18 11.73 13.94 -1.85
N ALA A 19 11.35 15.20 -1.60
CA ALA A 19 9.94 15.57 -1.45
C ALA A 19 9.14 15.32 -2.74
N ILE A 20 9.72 15.58 -3.91
CA ILE A 20 9.07 15.27 -5.20
C ILE A 20 8.94 13.76 -5.40
N LEU A 21 10.01 13.00 -5.12
CA LEU A 21 9.99 11.54 -5.23
C LEU A 21 8.96 10.93 -4.29
N ALA A 22 8.90 11.38 -3.03
CA ALA A 22 7.92 10.91 -2.06
C ALA A 22 6.48 11.16 -2.53
N ARG A 23 6.20 12.36 -3.05
CA ARG A 23 4.87 12.70 -3.60
C ARG A 23 4.52 11.86 -4.82
N ALA A 24 5.48 11.59 -5.70
CA ALA A 24 5.26 10.74 -6.87
C ALA A 24 4.99 9.29 -6.46
N ALA A 25 5.78 8.76 -5.52
CA ALA A 25 5.60 7.42 -4.96
C ALA A 25 4.24 7.26 -4.26
N GLU A 26 3.84 8.24 -3.44
CA GLU A 26 2.53 8.23 -2.77
C GLU A 26 1.38 8.22 -3.78
N LYS A 27 1.43 9.08 -4.80
CA LYS A 27 0.41 9.10 -5.86
C LYS A 27 0.36 7.79 -6.64
N GLY A 28 1.52 7.22 -6.98
CA GLY A 28 1.62 5.95 -7.67
C GLY A 28 1.04 4.80 -6.84
N ALA A 29 1.37 4.73 -5.55
CA ALA A 29 0.84 3.73 -4.62
C ALA A 29 -0.69 3.83 -4.48
N LYS A 30 -1.22 5.05 -4.26
CA LYS A 30 -2.67 5.27 -4.19
C LYS A 30 -3.37 4.82 -5.49
N ARG A 31 -2.77 5.09 -6.65
CA ARG A 31 -3.34 4.67 -7.92
C ARG A 31 -3.34 3.15 -8.08
N ALA A 32 -2.23 2.50 -7.78
CA ALA A 32 -2.12 1.04 -7.86
C ALA A 32 -3.10 0.33 -6.92
N LEU A 33 -3.31 0.88 -5.71
CA LEU A 33 -4.30 0.38 -4.76
C LEU A 33 -5.73 0.55 -5.29
N ALA A 34 -6.07 1.71 -5.86
CA ALA A 34 -7.38 1.93 -6.48
C ALA A 34 -7.63 0.99 -7.68
N ASP A 35 -6.62 0.71 -8.50
CA ASP A 35 -6.76 -0.19 -9.65
C ASP A 35 -7.10 -1.64 -9.23
N VAL A 36 -6.80 -2.04 -7.98
CA VAL A 36 -7.19 -3.33 -7.40
C VAL A 36 -8.38 -3.24 -6.44
N GLY A 37 -9.05 -2.07 -6.37
CA GLY A 37 -10.21 -1.83 -5.49
C GLY A 37 -9.88 -1.75 -4.01
N LEU A 38 -8.63 -1.43 -3.66
CA LEU A 38 -8.15 -1.23 -2.29
C LEU A 38 -7.95 0.27 -1.96
N ASP A 39 -8.85 1.11 -2.45
CA ASP A 39 -8.92 2.53 -2.08
C ASP A 39 -10.03 2.82 -1.06
N GLY A 40 -9.84 3.85 -0.23
CA GLY A 40 -10.82 4.25 0.79
C GLY A 40 -10.57 3.66 2.19
N GLU A 41 -11.41 4.04 3.16
CA GLU A 41 -11.28 3.64 4.57
C GLU A 41 -11.58 2.16 4.81
N GLU A 42 -12.34 1.55 3.89
CA GLU A 42 -12.77 0.15 3.97
C GLU A 42 -11.75 -0.84 3.38
N ALA A 43 -10.74 -0.37 2.64
CA ALA A 43 -9.72 -1.24 2.03
C ALA A 43 -8.99 -2.14 3.06
N ALA A 44 -8.81 -1.65 4.29
CA ALA A 44 -8.25 -2.43 5.38
C ALA A 44 -9.22 -3.52 5.89
N LEU A 45 -10.53 -3.29 5.81
CA LEU A 45 -11.58 -4.25 6.13
C LEU A 45 -11.71 -5.30 5.03
N ASP A 46 -11.71 -4.89 3.76
CA ASP A 46 -11.78 -5.80 2.61
C ASP A 46 -10.64 -6.84 2.62
N ILE A 47 -9.41 -6.39 2.93
CA ILE A 47 -8.27 -7.31 3.09
C ILE A 47 -8.48 -8.25 4.28
N ARG A 48 -9.02 -7.77 5.41
CA ARG A 48 -9.28 -8.61 6.60
C ARG A 48 -10.37 -9.64 6.33
N ASP A 49 -11.38 -9.29 5.54
CA ASP A 49 -12.48 -10.18 5.16
C ASP A 49 -12.03 -11.24 4.17
N LEU A 50 -11.29 -10.85 3.11
CA LEU A 50 -10.68 -11.80 2.17
C LEU A 50 -9.75 -12.79 2.88
N ARG A 51 -8.94 -12.28 3.81
CA ARG A 51 -8.12 -13.09 4.70
C ARG A 51 -9.01 -14.06 5.47
N SER A 52 -10.02 -13.57 6.19
CA SER A 52 -10.92 -14.39 7.02
C SER A 52 -11.63 -15.49 6.22
N LEU A 53 -12.08 -15.19 5.00
CA LEU A 53 -12.68 -16.17 4.08
C LEU A 53 -11.69 -17.26 3.70
N TYR A 54 -10.45 -16.90 3.36
CA TYR A 54 -9.40 -17.87 3.10
C TYR A 54 -9.15 -18.75 4.33
N TRP A 55 -9.01 -18.13 5.49
CA TRP A 55 -8.82 -18.83 6.76
C TRP A 55 -9.95 -19.81 7.07
N MET A 56 -11.22 -19.41 6.89
CA MET A 56 -12.38 -20.29 7.02
C MET A 56 -12.37 -21.43 6.01
N ALA A 57 -12.05 -21.15 4.73
CA ALA A 57 -11.97 -22.17 3.69
C ALA A 57 -10.89 -23.22 3.97
N PHE A 58 -9.81 -22.83 4.67
CA PHE A 58 -8.73 -23.72 5.09
C PHE A 58 -8.88 -24.22 6.54
N GLY A 59 -10.03 -23.97 7.19
CA GLY A 59 -10.33 -24.50 8.53
C GLY A 59 -9.51 -23.89 9.68
N TRP A 60 -8.82 -22.77 9.46
CA TRP A 60 -8.16 -22.02 10.53
C TRP A 60 -9.05 -20.84 10.91
N CYS A 61 -9.52 -20.79 12.15
CA CYS A 61 -10.25 -19.64 12.67
C CYS A 61 -9.34 -18.92 13.68
N ALA A 62 -9.23 -17.59 13.55
CA ALA A 62 -8.33 -16.76 14.36
C ALA A 62 -8.95 -16.27 15.68
N ALA A 63 -10.26 -16.52 15.89
CA ALA A 63 -10.98 -16.10 17.09
C ALA A 63 -11.12 -17.25 18.10
N PRO A 64 -10.73 -17.07 19.38
CA PRO A 64 -10.97 -18.08 20.41
C PRO A 64 -12.48 -18.19 20.73
N PRO A 65 -12.98 -19.39 21.09
CA PRO A 65 -12.23 -20.63 21.30
C PRO A 65 -12.28 -21.53 20.06
N CYS A 66 -11.19 -21.58 19.29
CA CYS A 66 -11.02 -22.62 18.28
C CYS A 66 -10.59 -23.92 18.96
N LYS A 67 -11.46 -24.93 18.92
CA LYS A 67 -11.06 -26.32 19.20
C LYS A 67 -10.19 -26.80 18.03
N PRO A 68 -9.01 -27.41 18.26
CA PRO A 68 -8.22 -27.97 17.16
C PRO A 68 -9.04 -29.05 16.42
N PRO A 69 -8.85 -29.23 15.09
CA PRO A 69 -9.48 -30.32 14.38
C PRO A 69 -9.03 -31.64 15.01
N SER A 70 -9.99 -32.46 15.42
CA SER A 70 -9.73 -33.84 15.80
C SER A 70 -9.17 -34.57 14.59
N ALA A 71 -7.99 -35.16 14.77
CA ALA A 71 -7.36 -36.06 13.79
C ALA A 71 -8.31 -37.18 13.33
#